data_AF-A0A4Q5SRL4-F1
#
_entry.id   AF-A0A4Q5SRL4-F1
#
_cell.length_a   1.000
_cell.length_b   1.000
_cell.length_c   1.000
_cell.angle_alpha   90.00
_cell.angle_beta   90.00
_cell.angle_gamma   90.00
#
_symmetry.space_group_name_H-M   'P 1'
#
loop_
_entity.id
_entity.type
_entity.pdbx_description
1 polymer ?
#
loop_
_entity_poly.entity_id
_entity_poly.type
_entity_poly.pdbx_seq_one_letter_code
_entity_poly.pdbx_strand_id
1 'polypeptide(L)'
;MLFRIAFEIGIYPDRIQVSDRRSGRFVDFASEAPFSAPGRLIADPIYFENALAKAMRKAMSGGFILFDAQAHIASSETLSAEERQAVRRALRDIGFKTVHFEGGDPDERIPPLPAGLAALF
;
A
#
# COMPACT_ATOMS: atom_id res chain seq x y z
N MET A 1 -19.86 14.65 -6.94
CA MET A 1 -18.55 14.24 -7.47
C MET A 1 -17.98 13.19 -6.53
N LEU A 2 -17.81 11.96 -7.01
CA LEU A 2 -17.12 10.91 -6.25
C LEU A 2 -15.63 11.15 -6.43
N PHE A 3 -14.97 11.63 -5.39
CA PHE A 3 -13.55 11.99 -5.45
C PHE A 3 -12.72 10.72 -5.30
N ARG A 4 -12.00 10.36 -6.36
CA ARG A 4 -11.02 9.27 -6.34
C ARG A 4 -9.83 9.74 -5.50
N ILE A 5 -9.59 9.08 -4.37
CA ILE A 5 -8.50 9.46 -3.48
C ILE A 5 -7.25 8.67 -3.90
N ALA A 6 -6.17 9.37 -4.26
CA ALA A 6 -4.92 8.77 -4.69
C ALA A 6 -3.81 9.15 -3.70
N PHE A 7 -3.23 8.13 -3.06
CA PHE A 7 -2.09 8.28 -2.17
C PHE A 7 -0.82 7.76 -2.83
N GLU A 8 0.29 8.44 -2.58
CA GLU A 8 1.64 7.93 -2.83
C GLU A 8 2.24 7.50 -1.50
N ILE A 9 2.77 6.29 -1.45
CA ILE A 9 3.31 5.68 -0.24
C ILE A 9 4.75 5.26 -0.52
N GLY A 10 5.69 5.90 0.17
CA GLY A 10 7.10 5.57 0.15
C GLY A 10 7.44 4.62 1.29
N ILE A 11 8.01 3.45 0.99
CA ILE A 11 8.44 2.47 1.99
C ILE A 11 9.98 2.47 2.05
N TYR A 12 10.50 2.71 3.25
CA TYR A 12 11.92 2.73 3.58
C TYR A 12 12.19 1.84 4.81
N PRO A 13 13.44 1.49 5.12
CA PRO A 13 13.73 0.56 6.21
C PRO A 13 13.24 1.03 7.59
N ASP A 14 13.26 2.34 7.86
CA ASP A 14 12.97 2.93 9.18
C ASP A 14 11.78 3.90 9.16
N ARG A 15 11.10 4.05 8.02
CA ARG A 15 10.05 5.06 7.85
C ARG A 15 9.08 4.73 6.73
N ILE A 16 7.92 5.36 6.83
CA ILE A 16 6.88 5.32 5.81
C ILE A 16 6.50 6.76 5.49
N GLN A 17 6.58 7.10 4.21
CA GLN A 17 6.11 8.38 3.70
C GLN A 17 4.74 8.21 3.07
N VAL A 18 3.83 9.14 3.32
CA VAL A 18 2.49 9.16 2.75
C VAL A 18 2.21 10.55 2.22
N SER A 19 1.83 10.63 0.95
CA SER A 19 1.42 11.87 0.29
C SER A 19 -0.02 11.73 -0.22
N ASP A 20 -0.90 12.64 0.20
CA ASP A 20 -2.22 12.83 -0.42
C ASP A 20 -2.06 13.76 -1.62
N ARG A 21 -2.19 13.20 -2.83
CA ARG A 21 -2.06 13.97 -4.08
C ARG A 21 -3.11 15.05 -4.23
N ARG A 22 -4.26 14.91 -3.57
CA ARG A 22 -5.37 15.87 -3.65
C ARG A 22 -5.13 17.08 -2.76
N SER A 23 -4.76 16.84 -1.50
CA SER A 23 -4.56 17.94 -0.54
C SER A 23 -3.14 18.47 -0.52
N GLY A 24 -2.20 17.82 -1.20
CA GLY A 24 -0.76 18.11 -1.11
C GLY A 24 -0.19 17.81 0.28
N ARG A 25 -0.91 17.02 1.09
CA ARG A 25 -0.47 16.73 2.46
C ARG A 25 0.56 15.63 2.42
N PHE A 26 1.70 15.91 3.03
CA PHE A 26 2.80 14.97 3.15
C PHE A 26 3.04 14.62 4.60
N VAL A 27 3.29 13.34 4.85
CA VAL A 27 3.69 12.81 6.14
C VAL A 27 4.90 11.93 5.94
N ASP A 28 6.00 12.27 6.60
CA ASP A 28 7.10 11.36 6.87
C ASP A 28 6.93 10.80 8.28
N PHE A 29 6.75 9.48 8.38
CA PHE A 29 6.53 8.77 9.64
C PHE A 29 7.69 7.81 9.91
N ALA A 30 8.51 8.14 10.90
CA ALA A 30 9.53 7.23 11.42
C ALA A 30 8.86 6.07 12.17
N SER A 31 9.26 4.83 11.85
CA SER A 31 8.75 3.63 12.51
C SER A 31 9.22 3.57 13.95
N GLU A 32 8.30 3.35 14.88
CA GLU A 32 8.61 3.21 16.31
C GLU A 32 9.28 1.87 16.63
N ALA A 33 9.00 0.85 15.82
CA ALA A 33 9.59 -0.48 15.90
C ALA A 33 10.10 -0.88 14.50
N PRO A 34 11.24 -1.59 14.43
CA PRO A 34 11.79 -2.03 13.15
C PRO A 34 10.87 -3.08 12.52
N PHE A 35 10.38 -2.77 11.32
CA PHE A 35 9.64 -3.71 10.48
C PHE A 35 10.50 -4.29 9.35
N SER A 36 11.70 -3.73 9.13
CA SER A 36 12.67 -4.17 8.13
C SER A 36 13.84 -4.93 8.78
N ALA A 37 14.57 -5.67 7.96
CA ALA A 37 15.80 -6.36 8.32
C ALA A 37 16.80 -6.28 7.14
N PRO A 38 18.10 -6.55 7.36
CA PRO A 38 19.07 -6.57 6.26
C PRO A 38 18.61 -7.48 5.11
N GLY A 39 18.47 -6.92 3.91
CA GLY A 39 18.01 -7.64 2.72
C GLY A 39 16.50 -7.92 2.64
N ARG A 40 15.70 -7.38 3.57
CA ARG A 40 14.24 -7.52 3.56
C ARG A 40 13.58 -6.26 4.08
N LEU A 41 12.90 -5.53 3.20
CA LEU A 41 12.24 -4.27 3.55
C LEU A 41 11.03 -4.50 4.46
N ILE A 42 10.33 -5.62 4.32
CA ILE A 42 9.22 -6.04 5.18
C ILE A 42 9.53 -7.40 5.79
N ALA A 43 10.27 -7.37 6.90
CA ALA A 43 10.63 -8.55 7.69
C ALA A 43 9.56 -8.91 8.72
N ASP A 44 8.93 -7.90 9.34
CA ASP A 44 7.81 -8.08 10.27
C ASP A 44 6.55 -7.37 9.74
N PRO A 45 5.59 -8.12 9.17
CA PRO A 45 4.36 -7.56 8.61
C PRO A 45 3.49 -6.84 9.65
N ILE A 46 3.53 -7.24 10.92
CA ILE A 46 2.70 -6.65 11.97
C ILE A 46 3.23 -5.27 12.32
N TYR A 47 4.54 -5.12 12.48
CA TYR A 47 5.14 -3.81 12.70
C TYR A 47 5.00 -2.90 11.48
N PHE A 48 5.09 -3.45 10.27
CA PHE A 48 4.85 -2.70 9.04
C PHE A 48 3.42 -2.16 8.98
N GLU A 49 2.41 -3.02 9.21
CA GLU A 49 1.00 -2.64 9.19
C GLU A 49 0.70 -1.55 10.22
N ASN A 50 1.26 -1.68 11.44
CA ASN A 50 1.13 -0.68 12.48
C ASN A 50 1.73 0.68 12.09
N ALA A 51 2.95 0.67 11.52
CA ALA A 51 3.60 1.89 11.05
C ALA A 51 2.80 2.54 9.92
N LEU A 52 2.32 1.74 8.97
CA LEU A 52 1.52 2.20 7.84
C LEU A 52 0.21 2.82 8.30
N ALA A 53 -0.54 2.14 9.18
CA ALA A 53 -1.80 2.63 9.72
C ALA A 53 -1.62 3.96 10.47
N LYS A 54 -0.53 4.12 11.23
CA LYS A 54 -0.20 5.37 11.92
C LYS A 54 0.15 6.50 10.93
N ALA A 55 1.00 6.22 9.94
CA ALA A 55 1.36 7.17 8.89
C ALA A 55 0.12 7.66 8.12
N MET A 56 -0.73 6.73 7.70
CA MET A 56 -2.00 7.00 7.02
C MET A 56 -2.95 7.84 7.90
N ARG A 57 -3.16 7.47 9.17
CA ARG A 57 -4.00 8.24 10.10
C ARG A 57 -3.50 9.68 10.26
N LYS A 58 -2.18 9.87 10.30
CA LYS A 58 -1.55 11.20 10.36
C LYS A 58 -1.70 11.96 9.04
N ALA A 59 -1.65 11.28 7.89
CA ALA A 59 -1.86 11.90 6.59
C ALA A 59 -3.30 12.35 6.39
N MET A 60 -4.28 11.59 6.87
CA MET A 60 -5.70 11.87 6.64
C MET A 60 -6.37 12.67 7.75
N SER A 61 -5.62 13.05 8.80
CA SER A 61 -6.09 13.98 9.82
C SER A 61 -7.36 13.52 10.57
N GLY A 62 -7.58 12.20 10.69
CA GLY A 62 -8.77 11.64 11.39
C GLY A 62 -9.44 10.49 10.63
N GLY A 63 -10.75 10.34 10.81
CA GLY A 63 -11.58 9.34 10.15
C GLY A 63 -12.08 9.83 8.79
N PHE A 64 -11.96 8.97 7.77
CA PHE A 64 -12.37 9.22 6.39
C PHE A 64 -12.99 7.93 5.86
N ILE A 65 -13.90 8.07 4.90
CA ILE A 65 -14.43 6.93 4.15
C ILE A 65 -13.69 6.89 2.83
N LEU A 66 -12.85 5.87 2.64
CA LEU A 66 -12.16 5.62 1.37
C LEU A 66 -13.17 5.12 0.34
N PHE A 67 -13.75 6.04 -0.43
CA PHE A 67 -14.47 5.66 -1.63
C PHE A 67 -13.48 5.55 -2.79
N ASP A 68 -13.23 4.32 -3.26
CA ASP A 68 -12.34 4.02 -4.40
C ASP A 68 -10.90 4.54 -4.23
N ALA A 69 -10.33 4.31 -3.05
CA ALA A 69 -8.97 4.75 -2.75
C ALA A 69 -7.91 3.90 -3.45
N GLN A 70 -6.91 4.60 -4.00
CA GLN A 70 -5.79 4.05 -4.73
C GLN A 70 -4.49 4.37 -4.01
N ALA A 71 -3.60 3.40 -3.92
CA ALA A 71 -2.26 3.57 -3.38
C ALA A 71 -1.23 3.30 -4.48
N HIS A 72 -0.31 4.24 -4.67
CA HIS A 72 0.89 4.08 -5.48
C HIS A 72 2.06 3.86 -4.55
N ILE A 73 2.74 2.71 -4.67
CA ILE A 73 3.78 2.27 -3.76
C ILE A 73 5.13 2.48 -4.42
N ALA A 74 5.94 3.36 -3.84
CA ALA A 74 7.35 3.49 -4.13
C ALA A 74 8.13 2.84 -2.99
N SER A 75 9.16 2.05 -3.30
CA SER A 75 10.00 1.42 -2.28
C SER A 75 11.47 1.74 -2.55
N SER A 76 12.25 1.92 -1.48
CA SER A 76 13.70 2.18 -1.59
C SER A 76 14.46 0.97 -2.15
N GLU A 77 13.88 -0.22 -2.03
CA GLU A 77 14.43 -1.49 -2.50
C GLU A 77 13.38 -2.24 -3.32
N THR A 78 13.81 -3.22 -4.12
CA THR A 78 12.88 -4.06 -4.88
C THR A 78 12.15 -5.01 -3.93
N LEU A 79 10.83 -4.86 -3.81
CA LEU A 79 10.01 -5.76 -3.01
C LEU A 79 9.88 -7.13 -3.67
N SER A 80 10.17 -8.18 -2.91
CA SER A 80 9.84 -9.56 -3.27
C SER A 80 8.33 -9.79 -3.37
N ALA A 81 7.91 -10.90 -3.98
CA ALA A 81 6.48 -11.23 -4.11
C ALA A 81 5.77 -11.36 -2.74
N GLU A 82 6.45 -11.92 -1.74
CA GLU A 82 5.91 -12.02 -0.37
C GLU A 82 5.71 -10.65 0.26
N GLU A 83 6.67 -9.74 0.10
CA GLU A 83 6.58 -8.39 0.65
C GLU A 83 5.50 -7.57 -0.06
N ARG A 84 5.38 -7.69 -1.40
CA ARG A 84 4.27 -7.08 -2.16
C ARG A 84 2.91 -7.58 -1.66
N GLN A 85 2.80 -8.88 -1.34
CA GLN A 85 1.58 -9.43 -0.79
C GLN A 85 1.27 -8.90 0.62
N ALA A 86 2.29 -8.71 1.47
CA ALA A 86 2.15 -8.09 2.78
C ALA A 86 1.66 -6.64 2.66
N VAL A 87 2.25 -5.85 1.75
CA VAL A 87 1.80 -4.46 1.46
C VAL A 87 0.35 -4.42 1.00
N ARG A 88 -0.02 -5.28 0.04
CA ARG A 88 -1.41 -5.37 -0.45
C ARG A 88 -2.39 -5.68 0.66
N ARG A 89 -2.05 -6.64 1.52
CA ARG A 89 -2.90 -7.03 2.65
C ARG A 89 -3.10 -5.86 3.59
N ALA A 90 -2.02 -5.23 4.06
CA ALA A 90 -2.08 -4.10 4.98
C ALA A 90 -2.91 -2.93 4.41
N LEU A 91 -2.73 -2.60 3.12
CA LEU A 91 -3.50 -1.54 2.47
C LEU A 91 -4.97 -1.91 2.29
N ARG A 92 -5.27 -3.16 1.96
CA ARG A 92 -6.65 -3.65 1.86
C ARG A 92 -7.35 -3.61 3.21
N ASP A 93 -6.66 -3.94 4.29
CA ASP A 93 -7.18 -3.88 5.65
C ASP A 93 -7.45 -2.43 6.09
N ILE A 94 -6.70 -1.46 5.55
CA ILE A 94 -6.95 -0.02 5.70
C ILE A 94 -8.12 0.48 4.82
N GLY A 95 -8.50 -0.27 3.77
CA GLY A 95 -9.64 0.05 2.89
C GLY A 95 -9.26 0.50 1.48
N PHE A 96 -8.00 0.33 1.06
CA PHE A 96 -7.59 0.56 -0.32
C PHE A 96 -8.06 -0.58 -1.23
N LYS A 97 -8.68 -0.23 -2.35
CA LYS A 97 -9.16 -1.21 -3.35
C LYS A 97 -8.13 -1.47 -4.44
N THR A 98 -7.33 -0.47 -4.77
CA THR A 98 -6.34 -0.55 -5.85
C THR A 98 -4.96 -0.20 -5.31
N VAL A 99 -3.99 -1.08 -5.53
CA VAL A 99 -2.59 -0.90 -5.11
C VAL A 99 -1.70 -1.10 -6.33
N HIS A 100 -0.94 -0.07 -6.69
CA HIS A 100 0.01 -0.06 -7.78
C HIS A 100 1.42 -0.01 -7.21
N PHE A 101 2.32 -0.88 -7.67
CA PHE A 101 3.73 -0.86 -7.28
C PHE A 101 4.55 -0.19 -8.39
N GLU A 102 5.37 0.78 -8.03
CA GLU A 102 6.33 1.39 -8.93
C GLU A 102 7.42 0.37 -9.29
N GLY A 103 7.75 0.24 -10.58
CA GLY A 103 8.68 -0.78 -11.07
C GLY A 103 8.13 -2.22 -11.14
N GLY A 104 6.81 -2.41 -11.02
CA GLY A 104 6.14 -3.68 -11.31
C GLY A 104 5.66 -3.76 -12.76
N ASP A 105 5.93 -4.87 -13.43
CA ASP A 105 5.45 -5.20 -14.79
C ASP A 105 3.92 -4.97 -14.89
N PRO A 106 3.42 -4.23 -15.90
CA PRO A 106 1.98 -4.12 -16.16
C PRO A 106 1.27 -5.46 -16.41
N ASP A 107 2.02 -6.56 -16.57
CA ASP A 107 1.52 -7.92 -16.87
C ASP A 107 1.32 -8.82 -15.63
N GLU A 108 0.97 -8.28 -14.46
CA GLU A 108 0.37 -9.11 -13.40
C GLU A 108 -1.06 -9.47 -13.80
N ARG A 109 -1.15 -10.42 -14.74
CA ARG A 109 -2.39 -10.99 -15.26
C ARG A 109 -3.25 -11.41 -14.09
N ILE A 110 -4.45 -10.82 -14.04
CA ILE A 110 -5.59 -11.40 -13.34
C ILE A 110 -5.56 -12.91 -13.65
N PRO A 111 -5.51 -13.80 -12.64
CA PRO A 111 -5.53 -15.22 -12.91
C PRO A 111 -6.77 -15.52 -13.76
N PRO A 112 -6.65 -16.31 -14.85
CA PRO A 112 -7.78 -16.58 -15.72
C PRO A 112 -8.94 -17.09 -14.88
N LEU A 113 -10.15 -16.58 -15.17
CA LEU A 113 -11.37 -17.04 -14.53
C LEU A 113 -11.37 -18.58 -14.52
N PRO A 114 -11.66 -19.22 -13.37
CA PRO A 114 -11.75 -20.68 -13.33
C PRO A 114 -12.78 -21.12 -14.36
N ALA A 115 -12.45 -22.16 -15.13
CA ALA A 115 -13.20 -22.59 -16.32
C ALA A 115 -14.72 -22.76 -16.09
N GLY A 116 -15.16 -22.97 -14.84
CA GLY A 116 -16.57 -23.06 -14.48
C GLY A 116 -17.37 -21.74 -14.60
N LEU A 117 -16.73 -20.57 -14.60
CA LEU A 117 -17.41 -19.26 -14.73
C LEU A 117 -17.48 -18.74 -16.16
N ALA A 118 -16.67 -19.30 -17.08
CA ALA A 118 -16.69 -18.92 -18.49
C ALA A 118 -17.93 -19.45 -19.23
N ALA A 119 -18.63 -20.44 -18.68
CA ALA A 119 -19.80 -21.06 -19.30
C ALA A 119 -21.12 -20.30 -19.05
N LEU A 120 -21.07 -19.13 -18.39
CA LEU A 120 -22.26 -18.33 -18.03
C LEU A 120 -22.34 -16.99 -18.78
N PHE A 121 -21.46 -16.74 -19.76
CA PHE A 121 -21.47 -15.56 -20.63
C PHE A 121 -21.40 -15.98 -22.10
#